data_AF-A0A7W5BFK4-F1
#
_entry.id   AF-A0A7W5BFK4-F1
#
_cell.length_a   1.000
_cell.length_b   1.000
_cell.length_c   1.000
_cell.angle_alpha   90.00
_cell.angle_beta   90.00
_cell.angle_gamma   90.00
#
_symmetry.space_group_name_H-M   'P 1'
#
loop_
_entity.id
_entity.type
_entity.pdbx_description
1 polymer ?
#
loop_
_entity_poly.entity_id
_entity_poly.type
_entity_poly.pdbx_seq_one_letter_code
_entity_poly.pdbx_strand_id
1 'polypeptide(L)'
;MAEQAVKEDGGSKQSGAFAVFDKFFELKWVVRVSAAVLFAETALMLVKGASLYSFKWESANWAADTGNLLLAAVALGLTVSAVLPIGEALISFGIWYIRTSLTNDREVDLPNYVKIEQLREKADREQSAYLLAKVKEKEASVARNVESMEKAGNASFQCLVLYAINHYVGQLGTQSSIQHILNTPYHGLAVAFLLCVGLILLILCWFSWWREYSPAIWIKDVELYEELQKQAKEKQDRLSLAAGGPVSNFIVR
;
A
#
# COMPACT_ATOMS: atom_id res chain seq x y z
N MET A 1 -56.37 21.95 -6.24
CA MET A 1 -55.46 22.82 -7.00
C MET A 1 -54.42 23.34 -6.03
N ALA A 2 -53.15 23.09 -6.34
CA ALA A 2 -51.93 23.74 -5.85
C ALA A 2 -51.72 23.89 -4.34
N GLU A 3 -50.94 22.97 -3.76
CA GLU A 3 -49.82 23.35 -2.87
C GLU A 3 -48.76 22.24 -2.86
N GLN A 4 -47.85 22.33 -3.84
CA GLN A 4 -46.52 21.75 -3.74
C GLN A 4 -45.61 22.82 -3.14
N ALA A 5 -44.95 22.51 -2.01
CA ALA A 5 -43.67 23.12 -1.68
C ALA A 5 -42.92 22.27 -0.65
N VAL A 6 -41.87 21.60 -1.15
CA VAL A 6 -40.54 21.51 -0.54
C VAL A 6 -40.47 20.89 0.86
N LYS A 7 -40.11 19.60 0.91
CA LYS A 7 -39.20 19.10 1.94
C LYS A 7 -38.02 18.44 1.24
N GLU A 8 -36.93 19.19 1.23
CA GLU A 8 -35.68 18.86 0.57
C GLU A 8 -35.05 17.56 1.08
N ASP A 9 -34.51 16.89 0.08
CA ASP A 9 -33.66 15.73 0.07
C ASP A 9 -32.30 16.07 0.71
N GLY A 10 -32.17 15.83 2.02
CA GLY A 10 -30.96 16.10 2.81
C GLY A 10 -30.16 14.85 3.17
N GLY A 11 -30.30 13.76 2.41
CA GLY A 11 -29.75 12.45 2.75
C GLY A 11 -28.80 11.89 1.71
N SER A 12 -27.72 12.60 1.34
CA SER A 12 -26.73 12.02 0.42
C SER A 12 -25.27 12.23 0.86
N LYS A 13 -24.54 11.10 0.86
CA LYS A 13 -23.07 10.98 0.70
C LYS A 13 -22.14 11.12 1.91
N GLN A 14 -22.52 10.64 3.10
CA GLN A 14 -21.55 10.50 4.22
C GLN A 14 -21.29 9.04 4.67
N SER A 15 -21.99 8.04 4.13
CA SER A 15 -21.92 6.64 4.62
C SER A 15 -20.84 5.76 3.95
N GLY A 16 -20.45 6.04 2.71
CA GLY A 16 -19.55 5.15 1.95
C GLY A 16 -18.08 5.16 2.40
N ALA A 17 -17.56 6.32 2.83
CA ALA A 17 -16.15 6.44 3.21
C ALA A 17 -15.86 5.74 4.54
N PHE A 18 -16.71 5.94 5.56
CA PHE A 18 -16.55 5.30 6.86
C PHE A 18 -16.63 3.77 6.78
N ALA A 19 -17.58 3.23 6.00
CA ALA A 19 -17.69 1.77 5.81
C ALA A 19 -16.47 1.13 5.12
N VAL A 20 -15.78 1.88 4.25
CA VAL A 20 -14.54 1.41 3.62
C VAL A 20 -13.36 1.50 4.59
N PHE A 21 -13.27 2.57 5.37
CA PHE A 21 -12.24 2.73 6.40
C PHE A 21 -12.32 1.65 7.49
N ASP A 22 -13.52 1.31 7.96
CA ASP A 22 -13.72 0.25 8.94
C ASP A 22 -13.27 -1.11 8.39
N LYS A 23 -13.61 -1.41 7.14
CA LYS A 23 -13.14 -2.65 6.46
C LYS A 23 -11.62 -2.68 6.27
N PHE A 24 -10.98 -1.54 6.00
CA PHE A 24 -9.51 -1.48 5.90
C PHE A 24 -8.84 -1.72 7.27
N PHE A 25 -9.44 -1.22 8.34
CA PHE A 25 -8.94 -1.46 9.70
C PHE A 25 -9.08 -2.93 10.09
N GLU A 26 -10.24 -3.54 9.83
CA GLU A 26 -10.47 -4.97 10.04
C GLU A 26 -9.48 -5.82 9.23
N LEU A 27 -9.26 -5.48 7.95
CA LEU A 27 -8.32 -6.19 7.10
C LEU A 27 -6.89 -6.15 7.65
N LYS A 28 -6.45 -4.99 8.18
CA LYS A 28 -5.12 -4.87 8.81
C LYS A 28 -4.95 -5.82 9.99
N TRP A 29 -5.98 -5.96 10.84
CA TRP A 29 -5.95 -6.90 11.96
C TRP A 29 -5.97 -8.34 11.48
N VAL A 30 -6.81 -8.68 10.51
CA VAL A 30 -6.89 -10.03 9.95
C VAL A 30 -5.54 -10.46 9.36
N VAL A 31 -4.85 -9.59 8.62
CA VAL A 31 -3.53 -9.89 8.04
C VAL A 31 -2.48 -10.10 9.13
N ARG A 32 -2.48 -9.27 10.19
CA ARG A 32 -1.53 -9.41 11.31
C ARG A 32 -1.77 -10.68 12.13
N VAL A 33 -3.03 -11.02 12.40
CA VAL A 33 -3.38 -12.25 13.10
C VAL A 33 -3.01 -13.47 12.25
N SER A 34 -3.30 -13.43 10.94
CA SER A 34 -2.90 -14.49 10.00
C SER A 34 -1.38 -14.70 10.00
N ALA A 35 -0.59 -13.62 9.95
CA ALA A 35 0.86 -13.69 10.04
C ALA A 35 1.32 -14.33 11.36
N ALA A 36 0.74 -13.93 12.50
CA ALA A 36 1.08 -14.51 13.80
C ALA A 36 0.75 -16.01 13.87
N VAL A 37 -0.39 -16.44 13.33
CA VAL A 37 -0.79 -17.85 13.26
C VAL A 37 0.16 -18.65 12.37
N LEU A 38 0.47 -18.15 11.16
CA LEU A 38 1.39 -18.81 10.23
C LEU A 38 2.79 -18.99 10.84
N PHE A 39 3.27 -17.99 11.57
CA PHE A 39 4.54 -18.10 12.28
C PHE A 39 4.46 -19.11 13.42
N ALA A 40 3.43 -19.05 14.27
CA ALA A 40 3.28 -19.97 15.39
C ALA A 40 3.25 -21.43 14.90
N GLU A 41 2.54 -21.66 13.80
CA GLU A 41 2.54 -22.95 13.11
C GLU A 41 3.94 -23.34 12.63
N THR A 42 4.63 -22.46 11.91
CA THR A 42 5.98 -22.71 11.40
C THR A 42 6.95 -23.04 12.53
N ALA A 43 6.89 -22.29 13.64
CA ALA A 43 7.74 -22.52 14.81
C ALA A 43 7.44 -23.88 15.45
N LEU A 44 6.16 -24.25 15.59
CA LEU A 44 5.77 -25.58 16.08
C LEU A 44 6.28 -26.70 15.17
N MET A 45 6.22 -26.51 13.85
CA MET A 45 6.72 -27.48 12.88
C MET A 45 8.25 -27.64 13.01
N LEU A 46 8.99 -26.54 13.17
CA LEU A 46 10.45 -26.59 13.29
C LEU A 46 10.92 -27.16 14.63
N VAL A 47 10.24 -26.84 15.73
CA VAL A 47 10.65 -27.27 17.08
C VAL A 47 10.18 -28.69 17.40
N LYS A 48 8.99 -29.06 16.93
CA LYS A 48 8.32 -30.32 17.31
C LYS A 48 8.03 -31.26 16.17
N GLY A 49 8.25 -30.86 14.92
CA GLY A 49 7.84 -31.66 13.75
C GLY A 49 6.33 -31.86 13.66
N ALA A 50 5.54 -30.95 14.25
CA ALA A 50 4.09 -31.02 14.28
C ALA A 50 3.47 -29.68 13.87
N SER A 51 2.37 -29.72 13.12
CA SER A 51 1.58 -28.53 12.81
C SER A 51 0.58 -28.26 13.94
N LEU A 52 0.00 -27.05 13.97
CA LEU A 52 -1.10 -26.72 14.89
C LEU A 52 -2.26 -27.71 14.78
N TYR A 53 -2.49 -28.24 13.58
CA TYR A 53 -3.53 -29.21 13.30
C TYR A 53 -3.22 -30.61 13.85
N SER A 54 -1.96 -31.05 13.79
CA SER A 54 -1.57 -32.39 14.26
C SER A 54 -1.10 -32.41 15.72
N PHE A 55 -1.10 -31.26 16.40
CA PHE A 55 -0.63 -31.14 17.77
C PHE A 55 -1.58 -31.81 18.78
N LYS A 56 -1.08 -32.86 19.45
CA LYS A 56 -1.82 -33.56 20.52
C LYS A 56 -1.58 -32.88 21.87
N TRP A 57 -2.57 -32.11 22.32
CA TRP A 57 -2.53 -31.39 23.60
C TRP A 57 -2.46 -32.30 24.84
N GLU A 58 -3.00 -33.51 24.74
CA GLU A 58 -3.06 -34.46 25.86
C GLU A 58 -1.69 -35.08 26.20
N SER A 59 -0.75 -35.11 25.25
CA SER A 59 0.60 -35.65 25.44
C SER A 59 1.66 -34.56 25.64
N ALA A 60 1.24 -33.32 25.84
CA ALA A 60 2.14 -32.17 25.97
C ALA A 60 2.91 -32.19 27.30
N ASN A 61 4.22 -32.00 27.24
CA ASN A 61 5.00 -31.68 28.44
C ASN A 61 4.88 -30.18 28.69
N TRP A 62 3.82 -29.77 29.39
CA TRP A 62 3.41 -28.37 29.55
C TRP A 62 4.56 -27.42 29.94
N ALA A 63 5.51 -27.86 30.76
CA ALA A 63 6.65 -27.04 31.18
C ALA A 63 7.63 -26.76 30.02
N ALA A 64 8.09 -27.81 29.32
CA ALA A 64 8.99 -27.66 28.16
C ALA A 64 8.28 -26.98 26.98
N ASP A 65 6.99 -27.25 26.82
CA ASP A 65 6.18 -26.77 25.71
C ASP A 65 5.85 -25.29 25.85
N THR A 66 5.59 -24.85 27.07
CA THR A 66 5.38 -23.42 27.38
C THR A 66 6.69 -22.64 27.21
N GLY A 67 7.84 -23.20 27.62
CA GLY A 67 9.15 -22.58 27.39
C GLY A 67 9.48 -22.41 25.91
N ASN A 68 9.23 -23.44 25.10
CA ASN A 68 9.42 -23.39 23.65
C ASN A 68 8.45 -22.41 22.97
N LEU A 69 7.20 -22.34 23.44
CA LEU A 69 6.21 -21.39 22.93
C LEU A 69 6.57 -19.94 23.28
N LEU A 70 7.14 -19.71 24.46
CA LEU A 70 7.66 -18.39 24.86
C LEU A 70 8.86 -17.98 23.99
N LEU A 71 9.80 -18.90 23.75
CA LEU A 71 10.95 -18.67 22.87
C LEU A 71 10.48 -18.38 21.43
N ALA A 72 9.50 -19.13 20.94
CA ALA A 72 8.87 -18.90 19.65
C ALA A 72 8.17 -17.53 19.59
N ALA A 73 7.47 -17.12 20.65
CA ALA A 73 6.85 -15.80 20.72
C ALA A 73 7.88 -14.65 20.72
N VAL A 74 9.03 -14.84 21.37
CA VAL A 74 10.15 -13.88 21.31
C VAL A 74 10.76 -13.85 19.92
N ALA A 75 10.99 -15.01 19.30
CA ALA A 75 11.49 -15.11 17.93
C ALA A 75 10.52 -14.51 16.91
N LEU A 76 9.20 -14.68 17.09
CA LEU A 76 8.15 -14.00 16.33
C LEU A 76 8.32 -12.50 16.46
N GLY A 77 8.36 -12.01 17.71
CA GLY A 77 8.48 -10.59 18.01
C GLY A 77 9.70 -9.99 17.32
N LEU A 78 10.85 -10.66 17.37
CA LEU A 78 12.08 -10.21 16.73
C LEU A 78 11.99 -10.27 15.19
N THR A 79 11.41 -11.33 14.64
CA THR A 79 11.28 -11.51 13.19
C THR A 79 10.32 -10.49 12.59
N VAL A 80 9.16 -10.29 13.22
CA VAL A 80 8.11 -9.35 12.79
C VAL A 80 8.50 -7.90 13.06
N SER A 81 9.23 -7.61 14.13
CA SER A 81 9.59 -6.22 14.49
C SER A 81 10.90 -5.73 13.88
N ALA A 82 11.83 -6.62 13.56
CA ALA A 82 13.16 -6.25 13.05
C ALA A 82 13.44 -6.86 11.67
N VAL A 83 13.45 -8.18 11.55
CA VAL A 83 13.96 -8.86 10.34
C VAL A 83 13.10 -8.58 9.11
N LEU A 84 11.79 -8.78 9.21
CA LEU A 84 10.87 -8.62 8.07
C LEU A 84 10.70 -7.16 7.63
N PRO A 85 10.56 -6.18 8.55
CA PRO A 85 10.54 -4.77 8.16
C PRO A 85 11.83 -4.31 7.45
N ILE A 86 13.00 -4.76 7.90
CA ILE A 86 14.28 -4.47 7.23
C ILE A 86 14.30 -5.09 5.83
N GLY A 87 13.87 -6.34 5.69
CA GLY A 87 13.75 -7.02 4.40
C GLY A 87 12.82 -6.29 3.42
N GLU A 88 11.66 -5.85 3.90
CA GLU A 88 10.72 -5.05 3.10
C GLU A 88 11.35 -3.73 2.64
N ALA A 89 12.02 -3.02 3.55
CA ALA A 89 12.67 -1.75 3.24
C ALA A 89 13.76 -1.92 2.16
N LEU A 90 14.57 -2.98 2.24
CA LEU A 90 15.59 -3.28 1.24
C LEU A 90 14.99 -3.59 -0.13
N ILE A 91 13.90 -4.36 -0.18
CA ILE A 91 13.19 -4.67 -1.43
C ILE A 91 12.57 -3.40 -2.02
N SER A 92 11.89 -2.61 -1.18
CA SER A 92 11.28 -1.35 -1.58
C SER A 92 12.31 -0.39 -2.17
N PHE A 93 13.47 -0.28 -1.50
CA PHE A 93 14.60 0.52 -1.97
C PHE A 93 15.17 0.01 -3.29
N GLY A 94 15.33 -1.31 -3.45
CA GLY A 94 15.78 -1.91 -4.70
C GLY A 94 14.83 -1.64 -5.87
N ILE A 95 13.51 -1.76 -5.64
CA ILE A 95 12.48 -1.46 -6.64
C ILE A 95 12.53 0.02 -7.02
N TRP A 96 12.61 0.90 -6.01
CA TRP A 96 12.76 2.34 -6.23
C TRP A 96 13.99 2.65 -7.08
N TYR A 97 15.16 2.12 -6.70
CA TYR A 97 16.43 2.36 -7.39
C TYR A 97 16.38 1.94 -8.87
N ILE A 98 15.91 0.71 -9.13
CA ILE A 98 15.73 0.19 -10.50
C ILE A 98 14.81 1.11 -11.30
N ARG A 99 13.72 1.56 -10.68
CA ARG A 99 12.76 2.45 -11.33
C ARG A 99 13.37 3.81 -11.65
N THR A 100 14.01 4.49 -10.71
CA THR A 100 14.67 5.79 -10.97
C THR A 100 15.74 5.67 -12.06
N SER A 101 16.38 4.51 -12.18
CA SER A 101 17.35 4.26 -13.24
C SER A 101 16.71 4.01 -14.62
N LEU A 102 15.45 3.58 -14.68
CA LEU A 102 14.76 3.20 -15.92
C LEU A 102 13.73 4.24 -16.40
N THR A 103 13.26 5.10 -15.50
CA THR A 103 12.21 6.07 -15.81
C THR A 103 12.84 7.41 -16.15
N ASN A 104 12.73 7.83 -17.40
CA ASN A 104 12.91 9.24 -17.74
C ASN A 104 11.62 9.92 -17.29
N ASP A 105 11.64 10.61 -16.15
CA ASP A 105 10.46 11.24 -15.53
C ASP A 105 9.78 12.21 -16.51
N ARG A 106 8.85 11.70 -17.31
CA ARG A 106 7.89 12.53 -18.03
C ARG A 106 6.94 13.06 -16.97
N GLU A 107 7.07 14.34 -16.65
CA GLU A 107 6.10 15.05 -15.83
C GLU A 107 4.71 14.85 -16.46
N VAL A 108 3.86 14.12 -15.76
CA VAL A 108 2.46 13.96 -16.15
C VAL A 108 1.73 15.18 -15.62
N ASP A 109 1.44 16.14 -16.49
CA ASP A 109 0.58 17.26 -16.16
C ASP A 109 -0.89 16.79 -16.12
N LEU A 110 -1.54 16.97 -14.96
CA LEU A 110 -2.96 16.70 -14.82
C LEU A 110 -3.77 17.98 -15.07
N PRO A 111 -4.78 17.95 -15.96
CA PRO A 111 -5.58 19.14 -16.25
C PRO A 111 -6.36 19.62 -15.02
N ASN A 112 -6.29 20.93 -14.73
CA ASN A 112 -6.91 21.60 -13.57
C ASN A 112 -6.30 21.25 -12.20
N TYR A 113 -5.16 20.58 -12.18
CA TYR A 113 -4.43 20.27 -10.96
C TYR A 113 -3.05 20.94 -11.00
N VAL A 114 -2.59 21.38 -9.84
CA VAL A 114 -1.29 22.02 -9.64
C VAL A 114 -0.50 21.30 -8.57
N LYS A 115 0.83 21.33 -8.66
CA LYS A 115 1.70 20.74 -7.63
C LYS A 115 1.56 21.55 -6.32
N ILE A 116 1.64 20.87 -5.18
CA ILE A 116 1.64 21.50 -3.85
C ILE A 116 2.69 22.61 -3.75
N GLU A 117 3.87 22.39 -4.33
CA GLU A 117 4.96 23.38 -4.35
C GLU A 117 4.55 24.69 -5.04
N GLN A 118 3.85 24.60 -6.18
CA GLN A 118 3.36 25.76 -6.93
C GLN A 118 2.29 26.52 -6.14
N LEU A 119 1.40 25.80 -5.44
CA LEU A 119 0.37 26.41 -4.60
C LEU A 119 0.97 27.05 -3.35
N ARG A 120 2.01 26.44 -2.76
CA ARG A 120 2.77 27.01 -1.64
C ARG A 120 3.48 28.29 -2.05
N GLU A 121 4.13 28.30 -3.21
CA GLU A 121 4.78 29.50 -3.75
C GLU A 121 3.77 30.63 -4.00
N LYS A 122 2.57 30.32 -4.52
CA LYS A 122 1.48 31.31 -4.64
C LYS A 122 1.02 31.82 -3.28
N ALA A 123 0.84 30.93 -2.29
CA ALA A 123 0.44 31.31 -0.94
C ALA A 123 1.45 32.27 -0.29
N ASP A 124 2.74 32.03 -0.49
CA ASP A 124 3.82 32.87 0.03
C ASP A 124 3.86 34.23 -0.68
N ARG A 125 3.68 34.26 -2.01
CA ARG A 125 3.60 35.50 -2.80
C ARG A 125 2.40 36.38 -2.43
N GLU A 126 1.24 35.78 -2.25
CA GLU A 126 -0.01 36.48 -1.94
C GLU A 126 -0.21 36.73 -0.44
N GLN A 127 0.69 36.23 0.41
CA GLN A 127 0.56 36.22 1.87
C GLN A 127 -0.81 35.66 2.32
N SER A 128 -1.33 34.68 1.56
CA SER A 128 -2.67 34.14 1.74
C SER A 128 -2.66 33.01 2.76
N ALA A 129 -3.13 33.30 3.97
CA ALA A 129 -3.28 32.30 5.03
C ALA A 129 -4.22 31.14 4.63
N TYR A 130 -5.21 31.42 3.77
CA TYR A 130 -6.16 30.43 3.27
C TYR A 130 -5.49 29.38 2.37
N LEU A 131 -4.68 29.81 1.39
CA LEU A 131 -3.95 28.91 0.50
C LEU A 131 -2.92 28.07 1.27
N LEU A 132 -2.25 28.69 2.24
CA LEU A 132 -1.29 28.02 3.09
C LEU A 132 -1.94 26.96 3.99
N ALA A 133 -3.15 27.22 4.49
CA ALA A 133 -3.94 26.23 5.22
C ALA A 133 -4.34 25.04 4.32
N LYS A 134 -4.79 25.30 3.08
CA LYS A 134 -5.14 24.28 2.08
C LYS A 134 -3.94 23.38 1.74
N VAL A 135 -2.75 23.96 1.62
CA VAL A 135 -1.49 23.20 1.42
C VAL A 135 -1.20 22.29 2.61
N LYS A 136 -1.22 22.83 3.83
CA LYS A 136 -0.95 22.05 5.06
C LYS A 136 -1.94 20.90 5.25
N GLU A 137 -3.22 21.13 4.99
CA GLU A 137 -4.24 20.10 5.08
C GLU A 137 -3.97 18.96 4.09
N LYS A 138 -3.60 19.29 2.86
CA LYS A 138 -3.24 18.30 1.85
C LYS A 138 -1.99 17.53 2.24
N GLU A 139 -0.93 18.19 2.68
CA GLU A 139 0.30 17.54 3.15
C GLU A 139 0.02 16.55 4.30
N ALA A 140 -0.78 16.96 5.28
CA ALA A 140 -1.17 16.10 6.38
C ALA A 140 -2.04 14.92 5.94
N SER A 141 -2.88 15.10 4.91
CA SER A 141 -3.67 14.01 4.32
C SER A 141 -2.78 13.02 3.57
N VAL A 142 -1.83 13.51 2.78
CA VAL A 142 -0.85 12.69 2.05
C VAL A 142 0.02 11.89 3.03
N ALA A 143 0.58 12.54 4.05
CA ALA A 143 1.40 11.88 5.06
C ALA A 143 0.65 10.73 5.75
N ARG A 144 -0.61 10.96 6.15
CA ARG A 144 -1.46 9.92 6.76
C ARG A 144 -1.75 8.76 5.82
N ASN A 145 -1.98 9.04 4.53
CA ASN A 145 -2.22 8.00 3.53
C ASN A 145 -0.97 7.17 3.27
N VAL A 146 0.20 7.80 3.14
CA VAL A 146 1.49 7.12 2.97
C VAL A 146 1.77 6.22 4.17
N GLU A 147 1.64 6.74 5.40
CA GLU A 147 1.83 5.96 6.63
C GLU A 147 0.85 4.78 6.71
N SER A 148 -0.42 4.99 6.33
CA SER A 148 -1.43 3.94 6.33
C SER A 148 -1.13 2.84 5.31
N MET A 149 -0.67 3.21 4.11
CA MET A 149 -0.26 2.30 3.05
C MET A 149 0.99 1.53 3.44
N GLU A 150 1.99 2.18 4.03
CA GLU A 150 3.21 1.53 4.52
C GLU A 150 2.89 0.47 5.59
N LYS A 151 2.05 0.81 6.58
CA LYS A 151 1.64 -0.16 7.60
C LYS A 151 0.88 -1.35 7.03
N ALA A 152 0.08 -1.13 5.98
CA ALA A 152 -0.65 -2.20 5.30
C ALA A 152 0.30 -3.08 4.47
N GLY A 153 1.19 -2.46 3.70
CA GLY A 153 2.21 -3.12 2.91
C GLY A 153 3.11 -4.01 3.75
N ASN A 154 3.61 -3.49 4.87
CA ASN A 154 4.48 -4.23 5.76
C ASN A 154 3.77 -5.46 6.35
N ALA A 155 2.54 -5.29 6.84
CA ALA A 155 1.75 -6.42 7.32
C ALA A 155 1.50 -7.47 6.22
N SER A 156 1.19 -7.02 5.00
CA SER A 156 1.00 -7.91 3.84
C SER A 156 2.29 -8.62 3.44
N PHE A 157 3.42 -7.93 3.45
CA PHE A 157 4.74 -8.50 3.15
C PHE A 157 5.13 -9.56 4.16
N GLN A 158 4.98 -9.26 5.46
CA GLN A 158 5.20 -10.21 6.54
C GLN A 158 4.34 -11.47 6.36
N CYS A 159 3.05 -11.29 6.09
CA CYS A 159 2.14 -12.39 5.87
C CYS A 159 2.53 -13.22 4.63
N LEU A 160 2.95 -12.58 3.55
CA LEU A 160 3.37 -13.23 2.31
C LEU A 160 4.66 -14.05 2.50
N VAL A 161 5.65 -13.49 3.21
CA VAL A 161 6.90 -14.18 3.53
C VAL A 161 6.62 -15.39 4.43
N LEU A 162 5.83 -15.21 5.48
CA LEU A 162 5.47 -16.30 6.38
C LEU A 162 4.62 -17.37 5.70
N TYR A 163 3.74 -16.97 4.78
CA TYR A 163 3.00 -17.89 3.93
C TYR A 163 3.94 -18.75 3.07
N ALA A 164 4.95 -18.14 2.43
CA ALA A 164 5.94 -18.85 1.64
C ALA A 164 6.81 -19.78 2.50
N ILE A 165 7.28 -19.31 3.67
CA ILE A 165 8.07 -20.13 4.61
C ILE A 165 7.23 -21.31 5.11
N ASN A 166 5.99 -21.09 5.54
CA ASN A 166 5.11 -22.16 6.02
C ASN A 166 4.88 -23.22 4.94
N HIS A 167 4.66 -22.81 3.69
CA HIS A 167 4.55 -23.73 2.56
C HIS A 167 5.84 -24.54 2.35
N TYR A 168 7.00 -23.88 2.37
CA TYR A 168 8.31 -24.52 2.19
C TYR A 168 8.63 -25.51 3.32
N VAL A 169 8.45 -25.12 4.58
CA VAL A 169 8.63 -26.00 5.74
C VAL A 169 7.66 -27.20 5.68
N GLY A 170 6.45 -26.96 5.16
CA GLY A 170 5.51 -28.02 4.81
C GLY A 170 6.12 -29.12 3.92
N GLN A 171 6.90 -28.72 2.91
CA GLN A 171 7.49 -29.65 1.95
C GLN A 171 8.63 -30.48 2.55
N LEU A 172 9.23 -30.06 3.67
CA LEU A 172 10.34 -30.74 4.33
C LEU A 172 9.91 -31.95 5.18
N GLY A 173 8.64 -32.36 5.11
CA GLY A 173 8.16 -33.63 5.67
C GLY A 173 7.17 -33.51 6.82
N THR A 174 6.85 -32.30 7.27
CA THR A 174 5.76 -32.05 8.23
C THR A 174 4.61 -31.39 7.49
N GLN A 175 3.42 -32.00 7.43
CA GLN A 175 2.29 -31.36 6.73
C GLN A 175 1.84 -30.08 7.46
N SER A 176 2.02 -28.93 6.82
CA SER A 176 1.46 -27.65 7.31
C SER A 176 -0.05 -27.58 7.05
N SER A 177 -0.74 -26.66 7.72
CA SER A 177 -2.18 -26.41 7.48
C SER A 177 -2.46 -26.03 6.02
N ILE A 178 -1.54 -25.30 5.37
CA ILE A 178 -1.64 -25.00 3.93
C ILE A 178 -1.63 -26.30 3.11
N GLN A 179 -0.70 -27.22 3.41
CA GLN A 179 -0.65 -28.51 2.72
C GLN A 179 -1.87 -29.38 3.03
N HIS A 180 -2.38 -29.33 4.27
CA HIS A 180 -3.58 -30.05 4.63
C HIS A 180 -4.79 -29.58 3.81
N ILE A 181 -4.95 -28.27 3.63
CA ILE A 181 -5.97 -27.67 2.76
C ILE A 181 -5.77 -28.10 1.30
N LEU A 182 -4.52 -28.13 0.81
CA LEU A 182 -4.20 -28.61 -0.54
C LEU A 182 -4.48 -30.10 -0.74
N ASN A 183 -4.42 -30.93 0.31
CA ASN A 183 -4.70 -32.36 0.23
C ASN A 183 -6.20 -32.71 0.34
N THR A 184 -7.08 -31.71 0.39
CA THR A 184 -8.54 -31.91 0.41
C THR A 184 -9.07 -32.35 -0.97
N PRO A 185 -10.25 -33.01 -1.04
CA PRO A 185 -10.88 -33.37 -2.31
C PRO A 185 -11.21 -32.15 -3.21
N TYR A 186 -11.17 -30.94 -2.66
CA TYR A 186 -11.37 -29.68 -3.38
C TYR A 186 -10.05 -29.01 -3.79
N HIS A 187 -8.99 -29.80 -4.07
CA HIS A 187 -7.66 -29.30 -4.39
C HIS A 187 -7.64 -28.11 -5.37
N GLY A 188 -8.38 -28.19 -6.49
CA GLY A 188 -8.42 -27.11 -7.47
C GLY A 188 -8.96 -25.78 -6.92
N LEU A 189 -10.02 -25.84 -6.09
CA LEU A 189 -10.60 -24.66 -5.46
C LEU A 189 -9.72 -24.13 -4.32
N ALA A 190 -9.08 -25.03 -3.58
CA ALA A 190 -8.09 -24.69 -2.56
C ALA A 190 -6.88 -23.96 -3.16
N VAL A 191 -6.32 -24.46 -4.27
CA VAL A 191 -5.22 -23.80 -5.00
C VAL A 191 -5.65 -22.43 -5.49
N ALA A 192 -6.82 -22.32 -6.12
CA ALA A 192 -7.33 -21.03 -6.60
C ALA A 192 -7.49 -20.02 -5.47
N PHE A 193 -8.08 -20.43 -4.33
CA PHE A 193 -8.26 -19.58 -3.17
C PHE A 193 -6.91 -19.08 -2.61
N LEU A 194 -5.95 -19.99 -2.43
CA LEU A 194 -4.62 -19.67 -1.93
C LEU A 194 -3.84 -18.74 -2.87
N LEU A 195 -3.95 -18.94 -4.18
CA LEU A 195 -3.39 -18.03 -5.18
C LEU A 195 -4.07 -16.66 -5.12
N CYS A 196 -5.40 -16.59 -4.98
CA CYS A 196 -6.10 -15.32 -4.82
C CYS A 196 -5.63 -14.56 -3.57
N VAL A 197 -5.47 -15.24 -2.44
CA VAL A 197 -4.95 -14.63 -1.20
C VAL A 197 -3.52 -14.12 -1.43
N GLY A 198 -2.64 -14.93 -2.02
CA GLY A 198 -1.28 -14.53 -2.35
C GLY A 198 -1.21 -13.33 -3.29
N LEU A 199 -2.05 -13.29 -4.33
CA LEU A 199 -2.16 -12.16 -5.26
C LEU A 199 -2.66 -10.89 -4.57
N ILE A 200 -3.66 -10.98 -3.70
CA ILE A 200 -4.15 -9.82 -2.94
C ILE A 200 -3.03 -9.26 -2.05
N LEU A 201 -2.30 -10.12 -1.33
CA LEU A 201 -1.16 -9.70 -0.51
C LEU A 201 -0.06 -9.06 -1.36
N LEU A 202 0.24 -9.63 -2.52
CA LEU A 202 1.23 -9.10 -3.47
C LEU A 202 0.81 -7.71 -3.99
N ILE A 203 -0.46 -7.53 -4.34
CA ILE A 203 -1.01 -6.23 -4.79
C ILE A 203 -0.87 -5.19 -3.68
N LEU A 204 -1.16 -5.55 -2.43
CA LEU A 204 -0.99 -4.64 -1.29
C LEU A 204 0.48 -4.28 -1.06
N CYS A 205 1.40 -5.23 -1.18
CA CYS A 205 2.85 -4.97 -1.15
C CYS A 205 3.25 -4.02 -2.28
N TRP A 206 2.76 -4.27 -3.49
CA TRP A 206 3.02 -3.44 -4.66
C TRP A 206 2.56 -2.00 -4.42
N PHE A 207 1.33 -1.77 -3.95
CA PHE A 207 0.89 -0.40 -3.65
C PHE A 207 1.75 0.30 -2.58
N SER A 208 2.26 -0.45 -1.59
CA SER A 208 3.19 0.09 -0.59
C SER A 208 4.55 0.45 -1.19
N TRP A 209 5.13 -0.42 -2.02
CA TRP A 209 6.43 -0.15 -2.68
C TRP A 209 6.35 1.03 -3.66
N TRP A 210 5.17 1.32 -4.19
CA TRP A 210 4.92 2.42 -5.12
C TRP A 210 4.44 3.71 -4.44
N ARG A 211 4.49 3.79 -3.10
CA ARG A 211 4.00 4.93 -2.29
C ARG A 211 4.59 6.29 -2.67
N GLU A 212 5.86 6.33 -3.08
CA GLU A 212 6.55 7.57 -3.46
C GLU A 212 6.05 8.13 -4.80
N TYR A 213 5.36 7.32 -5.62
CA TYR A 213 4.80 7.78 -6.88
C TYR A 213 3.39 8.35 -6.76
N SER A 214 2.92 8.63 -5.54
CA SER A 214 1.55 9.10 -5.39
C SER A 214 1.38 10.44 -6.14
N PRO A 215 0.45 10.54 -7.12
CA PRO A 215 0.00 11.81 -7.70
C PRO A 215 -0.78 12.65 -6.67
N ALA A 216 -0.58 12.41 -5.37
CA ALA A 216 -1.24 13.12 -4.29
C ALA A 216 -0.57 14.46 -3.94
N ILE A 217 0.52 14.82 -4.62
CA ILE A 217 1.10 16.18 -4.60
C ILE A 217 0.26 17.16 -5.45
N TRP A 218 -0.78 16.69 -6.12
CA TRP A 218 -1.64 17.51 -6.96
C TRP A 218 -2.86 18.02 -6.18
N ILE A 219 -3.08 19.33 -6.18
CA ILE A 219 -4.26 20.00 -5.62
C ILE A 219 -5.07 20.58 -6.77
N LYS A 220 -6.41 20.43 -6.71
CA LYS A 220 -7.29 21.05 -7.69
C LYS A 220 -7.31 22.56 -7.48
N ASP A 221 -6.85 23.28 -8.48
CA ASP A 221 -6.83 24.74 -8.51
C ASP A 221 -6.86 25.22 -9.97
N VAL A 222 -8.05 25.59 -10.46
CA VAL A 222 -8.27 25.90 -11.88
C VAL A 222 -7.60 27.22 -12.25
N GLU A 223 -7.70 28.22 -11.38
CA GLU A 223 -7.17 29.57 -11.62
C GLU A 223 -5.64 29.54 -11.70
N LEU A 224 -4.98 28.89 -10.73
CA LEU A 224 -3.52 28.74 -10.77
C LEU A 224 -3.06 27.86 -11.92
N TYR A 225 -3.83 26.84 -12.30
CA TYR A 225 -3.52 26.01 -13.46
C TYR A 225 -3.53 26.82 -14.76
N GLU A 226 -4.53 27.67 -14.97
CA GLU A 226 -4.62 28.55 -16.14
C GLU A 226 -3.48 29.59 -16.18
N GLU A 227 -3.12 30.17 -15.04
CA GLU A 227 -1.98 31.09 -14.91
C GLU A 227 -0.66 30.41 -15.31
N LEU A 228 -0.41 29.20 -14.81
CA LEU A 228 0.80 28.43 -15.12
C LEU A 228 0.86 28.03 -16.61
N GLN A 229 -0.28 27.65 -17.20
CA GLN A 229 -0.38 27.35 -18.62
C GLN A 229 -0.09 28.57 -19.50
N LYS A 230 -0.58 29.76 -19.11
CA LYS A 230 -0.27 31.02 -19.80
C LYS A 230 1.23 31.33 -19.71
N GLN A 231 1.83 31.24 -18.52
CA GLN A 231 3.27 31.46 -18.33
C GLN A 231 4.13 30.47 -19.09
N ALA A 232 3.72 29.19 -19.17
CA ALA A 232 4.42 28.16 -19.93
C ALA A 232 4.39 28.47 -21.44
N LYS A 233 3.22 28.84 -21.98
CA LYS A 233 3.07 29.28 -23.38
C LYS A 233 3.91 30.51 -23.68
N GLU A 234 3.85 31.54 -22.83
CA GLU A 234 4.65 32.76 -23.01
C GLU A 234 6.15 32.49 -22.98
N LYS A 235 6.62 31.60 -22.09
CA LYS A 235 8.04 31.17 -22.08
C LYS A 235 8.41 30.42 -23.35
N GLN A 236 7.54 29.53 -23.83
CA GLN A 236 7.77 28.78 -25.07
C GLN A 236 7.78 29.71 -26.30
N ASP A 237 6.88 30.68 -26.35
CA ASP A 237 6.84 31.71 -27.40
C ASP A 237 8.12 32.58 -27.35
N ARG A 238 8.55 33.02 -26.16
CA ARG A 238 9.82 33.76 -26.02
C ARG A 238 11.05 32.93 -26.41
N LEU A 239 11.08 31.65 -26.04
CA LEU A 239 12.17 30.74 -26.41
C LEU A 239 12.20 30.47 -27.92
N SER A 240 11.04 30.31 -28.56
CA SER A 240 10.97 30.12 -30.02
C SER A 240 11.33 31.39 -30.81
N LEU A 241 11.02 32.57 -30.27
CA LEU A 241 11.45 33.87 -30.83
C LEU A 241 12.95 34.10 -30.62
N ALA A 242 13.50 33.75 -29.45
CA ALA A 242 14.93 33.83 -29.15
C ALA A 242 15.76 32.80 -29.96
N ALA A 243 15.16 31.66 -30.32
CA ALA A 243 15.77 30.65 -31.18
C ALA A 243 15.67 30.97 -32.68
N GLY A 244 15.05 32.09 -33.08
CA GLY A 244 15.06 32.58 -34.46
C GLY A 244 13.95 32.06 -35.40
N GLY A 245 12.80 31.61 -34.89
CA GLY A 245 11.61 31.29 -35.70
C GLY A 245 11.73 30.05 -36.63
N PRO A 246 10.59 29.64 -37.23
CA PRO A 246 9.92 28.38 -36.88
C PRO A 246 10.75 27.13 -37.17
N VAL A 247 10.74 26.16 -36.24
CA VAL A 247 11.11 24.77 -36.56
C VAL A 247 10.01 24.21 -37.45
N SER A 248 10.21 24.35 -38.76
CA SER A 248 9.38 23.71 -39.78
C SER A 248 9.31 22.20 -39.50
N ASN A 249 8.08 21.69 -39.47
CA ASN A 249 7.72 20.28 -39.50
C ASN A 249 8.82 19.36 -40.06
N PHE A 250 9.47 18.58 -39.20
CA PHE A 250 10.10 17.35 -39.63
C PHE A 250 9.16 16.21 -39.31
N ILE A 251 8.25 15.95 -40.26
CA ILE A 251 7.58 14.66 -40.41
C ILE A 251 8.70 13.64 -40.63
N VAL A 252 8.93 12.75 -39.68
CA VAL A 252 9.61 11.48 -39.94
C VAL A 252 8.56 10.40 -39.83
N ARG A 253 8.39 9.68 -40.95
CA ARG A 253 7.58 8.47 -41.11
C ARG A 253 7.95 7.38 -40.12
#